data_AF-A0A7D5R7N5-F1
#
_entry.id   AF-A0A7D5R7N5-F1
#
_cell.length_a   1.000
_cell.length_b   1.000
_cell.length_c   1.000
_cell.angle_alpha   90.00
_cell.angle_beta   90.00
_cell.angle_gamma   90.00
#
_symmetry.space_group_name_H-M   'P 1'
#
loop_
_entity.id
_entity.type
_entity.pdbx_description
1 polymer ?
#
loop_
_entity_poly.entity_id
_entity_poly.type
_entity_poly.pdbx_seq_one_letter_code
_entity_poly.pdbx_strand_id
1 'polypeptide(L)'
;MDDHIINELQQIILFQKKLEQIINSDEQDKSVQIPDIIDNLESTNNLTEKLVSGILSDKTKFDKVFLSTLNHELRTPLVPIKTYSEMLIQNKFGNLNEQQKERLDIIVTNTNLLQQKITELLQQSADKISSDKESRHRLKEVEQEKVLLEKLDDLLNDELKQDKQIIHRLQDIVTKLSQTQKEGRQEELFLDKLVKDEERKNVLLAKKNLIVIAISAIIVSAGFVAYSTYVVSVVGSQYKVVNIGNMQSGYVIQNLRGDTIDTWLSWRLVDGSTLNVNLIDGQKYPDKAEIVRTVLLSEESIEIDDSLLHKGPKGVTSTYYVGWAGALADAAKNPTEMYIPHKFNLIESQKGEGEITIRLTTMKSGDGYSGYTKSIADDVQNQILKSEITIFEADKLSKAQFETILRHELGHALGLAHSTAPEDLMHPTIETDYPYISQCNIDAMISLYDGGKKSEVVCEK
;
A
#
# COMPACT_ATOMS: atom_id res chain seq x y z
N MET A 1 35.53 4.01 38.78
CA MET A 1 34.33 3.26 38.37
C MET A 1 34.21 2.14 39.37
N ASP A 2 33.16 2.20 40.19
CA ASP A 2 32.98 1.32 41.36
C ASP A 2 32.96 -0.16 40.96
N ASP A 3 33.62 -1.05 41.73
CA ASP A 3 33.71 -2.49 41.43
C ASP A 3 32.32 -3.15 41.33
N HIS A 4 31.31 -2.52 41.93
CA HIS A 4 29.91 -2.89 41.84
C HIS A 4 29.34 -2.75 40.42
N ILE A 5 29.62 -1.63 39.74
CA ILE A 5 29.13 -1.35 38.37
C ILE A 5 29.76 -2.31 37.36
N ILE A 6 31.04 -2.67 37.57
CA ILE A 6 31.75 -3.62 36.72
C ILE A 6 31.12 -5.02 36.83
N ASN A 7 30.75 -5.44 38.04
CA ASN A 7 30.11 -6.73 38.27
C ASN A 7 28.70 -6.78 37.64
N GLU A 8 27.93 -5.70 37.70
CA GLU A 8 26.61 -5.62 37.05
C GLU A 8 26.70 -5.60 35.51
N LEU A 9 27.67 -4.88 34.93
CA LEU A 9 27.93 -4.91 33.49
C LEU A 9 28.36 -6.31 33.02
N GLN A 10 29.11 -7.05 33.83
CA GLN A 10 29.47 -8.45 33.54
C GLN A 10 28.25 -9.38 33.53
N GLN A 11 27.25 -9.15 34.39
CA GLN A 11 26.00 -9.91 34.36
C GLN A 11 25.19 -9.62 33.08
N ILE A 12 25.15 -8.37 32.62
CA ILE A 12 24.48 -7.98 31.36
C ILE A 12 25.15 -8.68 30.17
N ILE A 13 26.48 -8.66 30.11
CA ILE A 13 27.24 -9.33 29.03
C ILE A 13 27.00 -10.85 29.06
N LEU A 14 26.93 -11.45 30.25
CA LEU A 14 26.63 -12.87 30.41
C LEU A 14 25.22 -13.21 29.92
N PHE A 15 24.25 -12.33 30.18
CA PHE A 15 22.88 -12.48 29.71
C PHE A 15 22.76 -12.34 28.19
N GLN A 16 23.45 -11.36 27.58
CA GLN A 16 23.51 -11.20 26.12
C GLN A 16 24.09 -12.43 25.43
N LYS A 17 25.16 -13.02 25.98
CA LYS A 17 25.75 -14.26 25.44
C LYS A 17 24.80 -15.45 25.52
N LYS A 18 24.00 -15.56 26.58
CA LYS A 18 22.97 -16.62 26.70
C LYS A 18 21.85 -16.44 25.67
N LEU A 19 21.42 -15.20 25.41
CA LEU A 19 20.44 -14.88 24.38
C LEU A 19 20.94 -15.25 22.97
N GLU A 20 22.19 -14.92 22.65
CA GLU A 20 22.80 -15.26 21.36
C GLU A 20 22.92 -16.78 21.16
N GLN A 21 23.23 -17.54 22.21
CA GLN A 21 23.28 -19.01 22.13
C GLN A 21 21.91 -19.63 21.80
N ILE A 22 20.82 -19.02 22.28
CA ILE A 22 19.47 -19.53 22.08
C ILE A 22 18.90 -19.12 20.72
N ILE A 23 19.20 -17.92 20.23
CA ILE A 23 18.82 -17.53 18.85
C ILE A 23 19.33 -18.57 17.84
N ASN A 24 20.54 -19.10 18.11
CA ASN A 24 21.25 -20.05 17.28
C ASN A 24 20.99 -21.55 17.61
N SER A 25 20.10 -21.87 18.57
CA SER A 25 19.76 -23.28 18.89
C SER A 25 18.53 -23.80 18.14
N ASP A 26 18.39 -25.13 18.06
CA ASP A 26 17.28 -25.80 17.38
C ASP A 26 15.92 -25.55 18.08
N GLU A 27 14.81 -25.57 17.33
CA GLU A 27 13.46 -25.20 17.81
C GLU A 27 12.98 -25.98 19.06
N GLN A 28 13.39 -27.23 19.19
CA GLN A 28 12.99 -28.07 20.32
C GLN A 28 13.70 -27.67 21.62
N ASP A 29 14.93 -27.16 21.53
CA ASP A 29 15.75 -26.69 22.65
C ASP A 29 15.32 -25.28 23.12
N LYS A 30 14.81 -24.45 22.19
CA LYS A 30 14.21 -23.14 22.48
C LYS A 30 13.00 -23.25 23.42
N SER A 31 12.15 -24.27 23.24
CA SER A 31 10.94 -24.45 24.05
C SER A 31 11.19 -24.76 25.54
N VAL A 32 12.35 -25.36 25.85
CA VAL A 32 12.75 -25.75 27.22
C VAL A 32 13.50 -24.63 27.93
N GLN A 33 14.23 -23.79 27.19
CA GLN A 33 15.11 -22.74 27.76
C GLN A 33 14.43 -21.37 27.92
N ILE A 34 13.29 -21.14 27.25
CA ILE A 34 12.53 -19.87 27.32
C ILE A 34 11.93 -19.59 28.72
N PRO A 35 11.33 -20.55 29.46
CA PRO A 35 10.77 -20.31 30.79
C PRO A 35 11.82 -19.86 31.83
N ASP A 36 13.00 -20.48 31.86
CA ASP A 36 14.09 -20.11 32.78
C ASP A 36 14.64 -18.69 32.54
N ILE A 37 14.51 -18.16 31.32
CA ILE A 37 14.90 -16.77 31.00
C ILE A 37 13.81 -15.78 31.40
N ILE A 38 12.54 -16.19 31.37
CA ILE A 38 11.42 -15.37 31.83
C ILE A 38 11.56 -15.06 33.32
N ASP A 39 11.93 -16.05 34.14
CA ASP A 39 12.19 -15.83 35.57
C ASP A 39 13.45 -14.96 35.81
N ASN A 40 14.40 -14.95 34.88
CA ASN A 40 15.60 -14.09 34.95
C ASN A 40 15.37 -12.65 34.43
N LEU A 41 14.31 -12.40 33.64
CA LEU A 41 13.96 -11.04 33.17
C LEU A 41 13.49 -10.14 34.31
N GLU A 42 12.81 -10.69 35.32
CA GLU A 42 12.42 -9.95 36.53
C GLU A 42 13.65 -9.55 37.37
N SER A 43 14.66 -10.43 37.43
CA SER A 43 15.98 -10.09 38.00
C SER A 43 16.74 -9.03 37.19
N THR A 44 16.51 -8.97 35.86
CA THR A 44 17.11 -7.98 34.96
C THR A 44 16.48 -6.58 35.15
N ASN A 45 15.19 -6.52 35.48
CA ASN A 45 14.55 -5.26 35.90
C ASN A 45 15.16 -4.73 37.20
N ASN A 46 15.40 -5.60 38.17
CA ASN A 46 16.03 -5.25 39.45
C ASN A 46 17.51 -4.81 39.28
N LEU A 47 18.23 -5.42 38.33
CA LEU A 47 19.58 -4.99 37.90
C LEU A 47 19.55 -3.62 37.22
N THR A 48 18.55 -3.35 36.38
CA THR A 48 18.38 -2.05 35.72
C THR A 48 18.09 -0.94 36.76
N GLU A 49 17.32 -1.24 37.79
CA GLU A 49 17.11 -0.32 38.92
C GLU A 49 18.41 -0.03 39.68
N LYS A 50 19.19 -1.07 39.99
CA LYS A 50 20.44 -0.94 40.73
C LYS A 50 21.51 -0.20 39.94
N LEU A 51 21.69 -0.51 38.66
CA LEU A 51 22.65 0.17 37.78
C LEU A 51 22.34 1.67 37.65
N VAL A 52 21.07 2.03 37.46
CA VAL A 52 20.62 3.44 37.41
C VAL A 52 20.85 4.13 38.76
N SER A 53 20.53 3.46 39.87
CA SER A 53 20.79 4.00 41.21
C SER A 53 22.29 4.14 41.54
N GLY A 54 23.13 3.25 41.01
CA GLY A 54 24.59 3.28 41.14
C GLY A 54 25.21 4.45 40.36
N ILE A 55 24.79 4.64 39.11
CA ILE A 55 25.16 5.79 38.28
C ILE A 55 24.74 7.13 38.94
N LEU A 56 23.61 7.14 39.64
CA LEU A 56 23.12 8.29 40.40
C LEU A 56 23.93 8.60 41.67
N SER A 57 24.51 7.57 42.28
CA SER A 57 25.23 7.68 43.55
C SER A 57 26.67 8.17 43.39
N ASP A 58 27.29 7.89 42.24
CA ASP A 58 28.70 8.20 42.01
C ASP A 58 28.86 9.66 41.55
N LYS A 59 29.81 10.38 42.15
CA LYS A 59 30.02 11.83 41.99
C LYS A 59 30.61 12.22 40.63
N THR A 60 30.31 11.50 39.55
CA THR A 60 30.77 11.84 38.20
C THR A 60 29.96 13.01 37.65
N LYS A 61 30.61 14.17 37.54
CA LYS A 61 30.08 15.34 36.84
C LYS A 61 30.03 15.05 35.34
N PHE A 62 28.87 14.63 34.85
CA PHE A 62 28.60 14.61 33.41
C PHE A 62 28.32 16.03 32.92
N ASP A 63 28.91 16.43 31.79
CA ASP A 63 28.63 17.76 31.22
C ASP A 63 27.24 17.80 30.58
N LYS A 64 26.69 19.02 30.43
CA LYS A 64 25.33 19.26 29.91
C LYS A 64 25.15 18.74 28.48
N VAL A 65 26.21 18.73 27.68
CA VAL A 65 26.19 18.30 26.27
C VAL A 65 26.12 16.78 26.21
N PHE A 66 26.89 16.08 27.04
CA PHE A 66 26.88 14.62 27.16
C PHE A 66 25.52 14.11 27.61
N LEU A 67 24.91 14.74 28.63
CA LEU A 67 23.58 14.36 29.11
C LEU A 67 22.48 14.62 28.06
N SER A 68 22.53 15.75 27.37
CA SER A 68 21.58 16.06 26.28
C SER A 68 21.74 15.11 25.09
N THR A 69 22.97 14.76 24.73
CA THR A 69 23.27 13.83 23.62
C THR A 69 22.79 12.43 23.98
N LEU A 70 23.07 11.96 25.20
CA LEU A 70 22.64 10.65 25.68
C LEU A 70 21.10 10.52 25.69
N ASN A 71 20.37 11.60 26.00
CA ASN A 71 18.91 11.61 25.90
C ASN A 71 18.41 11.43 24.46
N HIS A 72 18.97 12.17 23.50
CA HIS A 72 18.58 12.08 22.09
C HIS A 72 18.94 10.72 21.47
N GLU A 73 20.14 10.22 21.75
CA GLU A 73 20.63 8.94 21.23
C GLU A 73 19.91 7.73 21.84
N LEU A 74 19.34 7.85 23.05
CA LEU A 74 18.50 6.80 23.65
C LEU A 74 17.03 6.91 23.26
N ARG A 75 16.50 8.13 23.08
CA ARG A 75 15.11 8.32 22.63
C ARG A 75 14.89 7.82 21.21
N THR A 76 15.86 8.03 20.33
CA THR A 76 15.80 7.63 18.92
C THR A 76 15.57 6.13 18.71
N PRO A 77 16.26 5.20 19.41
CA PRO A 77 15.97 3.76 19.31
C PRO A 77 14.79 3.30 20.18
N LEU A 78 14.46 3.99 21.30
CA LEU A 78 13.34 3.57 22.16
C LEU A 78 11.95 3.86 21.54
N VAL A 79 11.82 4.95 20.78
CA VAL A 79 10.57 5.31 20.08
C VAL A 79 10.11 4.22 19.10
N PRO A 80 10.94 3.72 18.17
CA PRO A 80 10.51 2.65 17.27
C PRO A 80 10.27 1.33 18.00
N ILE A 81 11.07 0.97 19.02
CA ILE A 81 10.84 -0.24 19.82
C ILE A 81 9.43 -0.22 20.45
N LYS A 82 9.08 0.89 21.10
CA LYS A 82 7.75 1.08 21.68
C LYS A 82 6.65 1.02 20.61
N THR A 83 6.81 1.80 19.54
CA THR A 83 5.80 1.95 18.49
C THR A 83 5.51 0.61 17.79
N TYR A 84 6.55 -0.13 17.41
CA TYR A 84 6.37 -1.44 16.78
C TYR A 84 5.80 -2.48 17.76
N SER A 85 6.20 -2.47 19.04
CA SER A 85 5.59 -3.34 20.05
C SER A 85 4.11 -3.04 20.27
N GLU A 86 3.71 -1.77 20.30
CA GLU A 86 2.30 -1.35 20.41
C GLU A 86 1.49 -1.74 19.17
N MET A 87 2.05 -1.56 17.97
CA MET A 87 1.41 -1.98 16.71
C MET A 87 1.21 -3.50 16.64
N LEU A 88 2.17 -4.28 17.14
CA LEU A 88 2.06 -5.72 17.26
C LEU A 88 0.93 -6.11 18.22
N ILE A 89 0.84 -5.49 19.41
CA ILE A 89 -0.26 -5.71 20.37
C ILE A 89 -1.63 -5.37 19.74
N GLN A 90 -1.69 -4.35 18.89
CA GLN A 90 -2.89 -3.93 18.16
C GLN A 90 -3.23 -4.84 16.96
N ASN A 91 -2.50 -5.94 16.78
CA ASN A 91 -2.65 -6.89 15.66
C ASN A 91 -2.50 -6.26 14.26
N LYS A 92 -1.74 -5.15 14.14
CA LYS A 92 -1.52 -4.47 12.85
C LYS A 92 -0.70 -5.28 11.84
N PHE A 93 0.05 -6.28 12.32
CA PHE A 93 0.87 -7.19 11.51
C PHE A 93 0.40 -8.65 11.57
N GLY A 94 -0.85 -8.89 12.00
CA GLY A 94 -1.41 -10.22 12.20
C GLY A 94 -1.82 -10.48 13.65
N ASN A 95 -2.56 -11.57 13.87
CA ASN A 95 -3.11 -11.91 15.17
C ASN A 95 -2.05 -12.53 16.08
N LEU A 96 -1.91 -12.00 17.29
CA LEU A 96 -1.05 -12.55 18.33
C LEU A 96 -1.81 -13.45 19.30
N ASN A 97 -1.15 -14.50 19.77
CA ASN A 97 -1.65 -15.30 20.88
C ASN A 97 -1.43 -14.56 22.23
N GLU A 98 -2.12 -15.00 23.28
CA GLU A 98 -2.10 -14.31 24.58
C GLU A 98 -0.71 -14.27 25.22
N GLN A 99 0.10 -15.31 25.06
CA GLN A 99 1.49 -15.31 25.55
C GLN A 99 2.35 -14.27 24.82
N GLN A 100 2.19 -14.11 23.51
CA GLN A 100 2.90 -13.09 22.72
C GLN A 100 2.51 -11.67 23.13
N LYS A 101 1.21 -11.43 23.41
CA LYS A 101 0.73 -10.13 23.89
C LYS A 101 1.28 -9.78 25.26
N GLU A 102 1.26 -10.74 26.20
CA GLU A 102 1.82 -10.55 27.55
C GLU A 102 3.31 -10.18 27.50
N ARG A 103 4.07 -10.80 26.59
CA ARG A 103 5.50 -10.49 26.41
C ARG A 103 5.74 -9.12 25.78
N LEU A 104 4.91 -8.70 24.84
CA LEU A 104 4.99 -7.36 24.26
C LEU A 104 4.60 -6.28 25.28
N ASP A 105 3.64 -6.55 26.16
CA ASP A 105 3.25 -5.64 27.23
C ASP A 105 4.40 -5.37 28.21
N ILE A 106 5.18 -6.41 28.54
CA ILE A 106 6.41 -6.28 29.34
C ILE A 106 7.44 -5.40 28.62
N ILE A 107 7.63 -5.59 27.30
CA ILE A 107 8.57 -4.78 26.49
C ILE A 107 8.16 -3.30 26.49
N VAL A 108 6.87 -3.01 26.27
CA VAL A 108 6.33 -1.65 26.29
C VAL A 108 6.48 -1.01 27.68
N THR A 109 6.14 -1.76 28.73
CA THR A 109 6.26 -1.31 30.13
C THR A 109 7.70 -0.97 30.49
N ASN A 110 8.67 -1.84 30.14
CA ASN A 110 10.08 -1.61 30.40
C ASN A 110 10.64 -0.43 29.58
N THR A 111 10.19 -0.27 28.34
CA THR A 111 10.57 0.87 27.48
C THR A 111 10.11 2.20 28.08
N ASN A 112 8.88 2.24 28.60
CA ASN A 112 8.34 3.42 29.30
C ASN A 112 9.09 3.71 30.61
N LEU A 113 9.38 2.68 31.42
CA LEU A 113 10.12 2.84 32.66
C LEU A 113 11.53 3.41 32.41
N LEU A 114 12.22 2.90 31.38
CA LEU A 114 13.54 3.39 31.00
C LEU A 114 13.50 4.85 30.54
N GLN A 115 12.51 5.21 29.70
CA GLN A 115 12.32 6.59 29.25
C GLN A 115 12.05 7.55 30.43
N GLN A 116 11.24 7.12 31.40
CA GLN A 116 10.96 7.90 32.60
C GLN A 116 12.23 8.11 33.44
N LYS A 117 13.01 7.06 33.70
CA LYS A 117 14.25 7.15 34.49
C LYS A 117 15.31 8.03 33.83
N ILE A 118 15.45 7.98 32.51
CA ILE A 118 16.32 8.89 31.74
C ILE A 118 15.86 10.35 31.92
N THR A 119 14.55 10.58 31.89
CA THR A 119 13.98 11.92 32.08
C THR A 119 14.24 12.44 33.50
N GLU A 120 14.08 11.60 34.53
CA GLU A 120 14.35 11.94 35.93
C GLU A 120 15.84 12.25 36.18
N LEU A 121 16.75 11.49 35.58
CA LEU A 121 18.20 11.73 35.61
C LEU A 121 18.57 13.13 35.10
N LEU A 122 17.94 13.55 33.99
CA LEU A 122 18.19 14.85 33.38
C LEU A 122 17.66 15.99 34.24
N GLN A 123 16.46 15.83 34.81
CA GLN A 123 15.86 16.83 35.68
C GLN A 123 16.73 17.09 36.92
N GLN A 124 17.23 16.03 37.56
CA GLN A 124 18.10 16.13 38.72
C GLN A 124 19.46 16.79 38.39
N SER A 125 19.96 16.61 37.17
CA SER A 125 21.19 17.27 36.69
C SER A 125 20.99 18.76 36.39
N ALA A 126 19.80 19.14 35.90
CA ALA A 126 19.42 20.52 35.61
C ALA A 126 19.22 21.35 36.89
N ASP A 127 18.61 20.75 37.93
CA ASP A 127 18.34 21.42 39.21
C ASP A 127 19.61 21.74 40.02
N LYS A 128 20.73 21.03 39.79
CA LYS A 128 22.03 21.34 40.43
C LYS A 128 22.77 22.53 39.79
N ILE A 129 22.32 23.04 38.65
CA ILE A 129 23.05 24.03 37.83
C ILE A 129 22.40 25.43 37.87
N SER A 130 21.26 25.60 38.57
CA SER A 130 20.56 26.88 38.65
C SER A 130 21.21 27.87 39.65
N SER A 131 22.32 28.52 39.24
CA SER A 131 22.73 29.81 39.83
C SER A 131 23.34 30.78 38.81
N ASP A 132 22.74 30.93 37.62
CA ASP A 132 23.09 32.07 36.76
C ASP A 132 21.92 32.63 35.94
N LYS A 133 21.95 33.95 35.75
CA LYS A 133 20.86 34.83 35.33
C LYS A 133 20.46 34.63 33.86
N GLU A 134 21.32 34.00 33.05
CA GLU A 134 21.11 33.70 31.64
C GLU A 134 20.08 32.57 31.41
N SER A 135 19.91 31.67 32.39
CA SER A 135 18.96 30.55 32.33
C SER A 135 17.49 30.99 32.37
N ARG A 136 17.18 32.22 32.85
CA ARG A 136 15.79 32.72 32.92
C ARG A 136 15.19 33.07 31.55
N HIS A 137 16.02 33.43 30.57
CA HIS A 137 15.54 33.73 29.23
C HIS A 137 15.28 32.44 28.44
N ARG A 138 16.12 31.41 28.62
CA ARG A 138 15.91 30.09 28.01
C ARG A 138 14.83 29.26 28.70
N LEU A 139 14.63 29.41 30.03
CA LEU A 139 13.50 28.78 30.72
C LEU A 139 12.14 29.27 30.18
N LYS A 140 12.04 30.55 29.80
CA LYS A 140 10.81 31.07 29.16
C LYS A 140 10.58 30.49 27.77
N GLU A 141 11.65 30.21 27.03
CA GLU A 141 11.59 29.62 25.70
C GLU A 141 11.22 28.14 25.77
N VAL A 142 11.81 27.38 26.71
CA VAL A 142 11.44 25.99 27.00
C VAL A 142 10.02 25.88 27.57
N GLU A 143 9.59 26.82 28.40
CA GLU A 143 8.20 26.85 28.89
C GLU A 143 7.21 27.14 27.74
N GLN A 144 7.58 28.00 26.79
CA GLN A 144 6.77 28.24 25.60
C GLN A 144 6.71 27.02 24.67
N GLU A 145 7.82 26.32 24.50
CA GLU A 145 7.90 25.09 23.72
C GLU A 145 7.11 23.95 24.37
N LYS A 146 7.13 23.86 25.70
CA LYS A 146 6.31 22.93 26.48
C LYS A 146 4.82 23.21 26.32
N VAL A 147 4.40 24.47 26.40
CA VAL A 147 2.99 24.87 26.16
C VAL A 147 2.57 24.57 24.71
N LEU A 148 3.49 24.68 23.75
CA LEU A 148 3.22 24.35 22.35
C LEU A 148 3.09 22.84 22.14
N LEU A 149 3.92 22.05 22.82
CA LEU A 149 3.84 20.58 22.83
C LEU A 149 2.59 20.08 23.55
N GLU A 150 2.19 20.69 24.67
CA GLU A 150 0.92 20.38 25.37
C GLU A 150 -0.29 20.67 24.47
N LYS A 151 -0.27 21.80 23.74
CA LYS A 151 -1.30 22.08 22.72
C LYS A 151 -1.30 21.09 21.56
N LEU A 152 -0.12 20.63 21.13
CA LEU A 152 -0.02 19.62 20.08
C LEU A 152 -0.57 18.28 20.56
N ASP A 153 -0.30 17.90 21.80
CA ASP A 153 -0.81 16.68 22.42
C ASP A 153 -2.32 16.75 22.61
N ASP A 154 -2.87 17.90 23.03
CA ASP A 154 -4.32 18.13 23.10
C ASP A 154 -4.98 18.00 21.72
N LEU A 155 -4.38 18.57 20.67
CA LEU A 155 -4.88 18.46 19.30
C LEU A 155 -4.82 17.02 18.78
N LEU A 156 -3.72 16.31 19.05
CA LEU A 156 -3.54 14.91 18.68
C LEU A 156 -4.55 14.01 19.43
N ASN A 157 -4.80 14.28 20.71
CA ASN A 157 -5.76 13.55 21.51
C ASN A 157 -7.21 13.81 21.07
N ASP A 158 -7.54 15.03 20.64
CA ASP A 158 -8.83 15.35 20.06
C ASP A 158 -9.05 14.67 18.70
N GLU A 159 -8.01 14.62 17.85
CA GLU A 159 -8.04 13.91 16.57
C GLU A 159 -8.20 12.39 16.77
N LEU A 160 -7.44 11.80 17.70
CA LEU A 160 -7.59 10.40 18.11
C LEU A 160 -8.98 10.08 18.68
N LYS A 161 -9.61 11.05 19.36
CA LYS A 161 -10.98 10.91 19.88
C LYS A 161 -12.01 10.96 18.75
N GLN A 162 -11.81 11.81 17.74
CA GLN A 162 -12.65 11.83 16.54
C GLN A 162 -12.52 10.53 15.74
N ASP A 163 -11.31 10.03 15.55
CA ASP A 163 -11.05 8.77 14.84
C ASP A 163 -11.70 7.59 15.55
N LYS A 164 -11.63 7.51 16.88
CA LYS A 164 -12.34 6.48 17.65
C LYS A 164 -13.86 6.56 17.46
N GLN A 165 -14.44 7.76 17.38
CA GLN A 165 -15.87 7.93 17.11
C GLN A 165 -16.25 7.54 15.68
N ILE A 166 -15.38 7.81 14.70
CA ILE A 166 -15.57 7.39 13.31
C ILE A 166 -15.50 5.87 13.21
N ILE A 167 -14.50 5.24 13.83
CA ILE A 167 -14.37 3.77 13.88
C ILE A 167 -15.62 3.14 14.51
N HIS A 168 -16.12 3.68 15.62
CA HIS A 168 -17.35 3.17 16.25
C HIS A 168 -18.58 3.33 15.34
N ARG A 169 -18.69 4.44 14.60
CA ARG A 169 -19.77 4.62 13.61
C ARG A 169 -19.66 3.62 12.46
N LEU A 170 -18.45 3.38 11.96
CA LEU A 170 -18.21 2.41 10.89
C LEU A 170 -18.51 0.98 11.35
N GLN A 171 -18.15 0.61 12.58
CA GLN A 171 -18.51 -0.69 13.17
C GLN A 171 -20.03 -0.87 13.28
N ASP A 172 -20.76 0.18 13.66
CA ASP A 172 -22.23 0.14 13.74
C ASP A 172 -22.88 0.00 12.35
N ILE A 173 -22.31 0.68 11.34
CA ILE A 173 -22.73 0.54 9.93
C ILE A 173 -22.46 -0.88 9.42
N VAL A 174 -21.26 -1.43 9.64
CA VAL A 174 -20.91 -2.81 9.24
C VAL A 174 -21.83 -3.83 9.91
N THR A 175 -22.16 -3.63 11.19
CA THR A 175 -23.08 -4.50 11.92
C THR A 175 -24.49 -4.46 11.32
N LYS A 176 -25.02 -3.27 11.03
CA LYS A 176 -26.31 -3.07 10.35
C LYS A 176 -26.33 -3.70 8.96
N LEU A 177 -25.29 -3.48 8.15
CA LEU A 177 -25.17 -4.09 6.82
C LEU A 177 -25.16 -5.62 6.89
N SER A 178 -24.44 -6.19 7.87
CA SER A 178 -24.43 -7.65 8.09
C SER A 178 -25.81 -8.20 8.47
N GLN A 179 -26.61 -7.41 9.19
CA GLN A 179 -27.95 -7.79 9.61
C GLN A 179 -28.94 -7.69 8.45
N THR A 180 -28.89 -6.62 7.66
CA THR A 180 -29.66 -6.48 6.43
C THR A 180 -29.32 -7.59 5.42
N GLN A 181 -28.06 -8.01 5.33
CA GLN A 181 -27.65 -9.14 4.48
C GLN A 181 -28.22 -10.48 4.98
N LYS A 182 -28.39 -10.67 6.29
CA LYS A 182 -29.05 -11.86 6.86
C LYS A 182 -30.55 -11.85 6.64
N GLU A 183 -31.19 -10.68 6.74
CA GLU A 183 -32.61 -10.49 6.45
C GLU A 183 -32.91 -10.73 4.96
N GLY A 184 -32.10 -10.20 4.05
CA GLY A 184 -32.21 -10.47 2.61
C GLY A 184 -32.04 -11.95 2.24
N ARG A 185 -31.13 -12.67 2.91
CA ARG A 185 -30.98 -14.13 2.75
C ARG A 185 -32.19 -14.91 3.27
N GLN A 186 -32.88 -14.43 4.31
CA GLN A 186 -34.12 -15.05 4.79
C GLN A 186 -35.29 -14.80 3.83
N GLU A 187 -35.37 -13.61 3.22
CA GLU A 187 -36.37 -13.30 2.19
C GLU A 187 -36.16 -14.12 0.92
N GLU A 188 -34.92 -14.35 0.49
CA GLU A 188 -34.59 -15.20 -0.65
C GLU A 188 -34.97 -16.68 -0.41
N LEU A 189 -34.74 -17.18 0.81
CA LEU A 189 -35.20 -18.51 1.24
C LEU A 189 -36.73 -18.61 1.32
N PHE A 190 -37.43 -17.53 1.64
CA PHE A 190 -38.90 -17.49 1.67
C PHE A 190 -39.47 -17.42 0.24
N LEU A 191 -38.86 -16.65 -0.65
CA LEU A 191 -39.19 -16.57 -2.08
C LEU A 191 -38.93 -17.88 -2.81
N ASP A 192 -37.80 -18.57 -2.58
CA ASP A 192 -37.53 -19.90 -3.14
C ASP A 192 -38.59 -20.93 -2.68
N LYS A 193 -39.08 -20.81 -1.45
CA LYS A 193 -40.14 -21.68 -0.92
C LYS A 193 -41.51 -21.39 -1.55
N LEU A 194 -41.82 -20.11 -1.81
CA LEU A 194 -43.05 -19.71 -2.53
C LEU A 194 -43.00 -20.13 -4.00
N VAL A 195 -41.86 -19.94 -4.68
CA VAL A 195 -41.64 -20.35 -6.07
C VAL A 195 -41.77 -21.87 -6.22
N LYS A 196 -41.20 -22.66 -5.31
CA LYS A 196 -41.35 -24.13 -5.31
C LYS A 196 -42.79 -24.61 -5.07
N ASP A 197 -43.59 -23.88 -4.29
CA ASP A 197 -45.00 -24.21 -4.05
C ASP A 197 -45.89 -23.84 -5.25
N GLU A 198 -45.52 -22.79 -5.99
CA GLU A 198 -46.17 -22.36 -7.23
C GLU A 198 -45.79 -23.24 -8.43
N GLU A 199 -44.54 -23.68 -8.52
CA GLU A 199 -44.07 -24.69 -9.48
C GLU A 199 -44.80 -26.03 -9.29
N ARG A 200 -45.06 -26.47 -8.05
CA ARG A 200 -45.84 -27.70 -7.77
C ARG A 200 -47.29 -27.61 -8.27
N LYS A 201 -47.92 -26.43 -8.20
CA LYS A 201 -49.26 -26.20 -8.79
C LYS A 201 -49.23 -26.18 -10.32
N ASN A 202 -48.19 -25.60 -10.92
CA ASN A 202 -48.04 -25.51 -12.37
C ASN A 202 -47.70 -26.86 -13.04
N VAL A 203 -46.99 -27.75 -12.36
CA VAL A 203 -46.68 -29.12 -12.85
C VAL A 203 -47.93 -30.01 -13.02
N LEU A 204 -49.00 -29.74 -12.26
CA LEU A 204 -50.28 -30.47 -12.40
C LEU A 204 -51.07 -30.08 -13.66
N LEU A 205 -50.91 -28.86 -14.16
CA LEU A 205 -51.57 -28.37 -15.38
C LEU A 205 -50.82 -28.72 -16.66
N ALA A 206 -49.49 -28.90 -16.60
CA ALA A 206 -48.64 -29.16 -17.77
C ALA A 206 -48.68 -30.62 -18.30
N LYS A 207 -49.29 -31.57 -17.58
CA LYS A 207 -49.34 -33.00 -17.98
C LYS A 207 -50.20 -33.30 -19.21
N LYS A 208 -50.95 -32.33 -19.75
CA LYS A 208 -51.92 -32.59 -20.84
C LYS A 208 -51.39 -32.32 -22.26
N ASN A 209 -50.26 -31.61 -22.44
CA ASN A 209 -49.80 -31.11 -23.75
C ASN A 209 -48.33 -31.49 -24.14
N LEU A 210 -47.73 -32.51 -23.53
CA LEU A 210 -46.30 -32.85 -23.72
C LEU A 210 -45.93 -33.60 -25.02
N ILE A 211 -46.88 -34.18 -25.75
CA ILE A 211 -46.59 -35.07 -26.89
C ILE A 211 -46.19 -34.28 -28.17
N VAL A 212 -46.64 -33.03 -28.31
CA VAL A 212 -46.43 -32.21 -29.52
C VAL A 212 -45.06 -31.49 -29.51
N ILE A 213 -44.50 -31.22 -28.33
CA ILE A 213 -43.21 -30.51 -28.15
C ILE A 213 -42.02 -31.47 -28.40
N ALA A 214 -42.20 -32.78 -28.17
CA ALA A 214 -41.14 -33.76 -28.36
C ALA A 214 -40.72 -33.95 -29.83
N ILE A 215 -41.65 -33.80 -30.78
CA ILE A 215 -41.39 -33.96 -32.22
C ILE A 215 -40.68 -32.72 -32.81
N SER A 216 -40.98 -31.52 -32.28
CA SER A 216 -40.35 -30.26 -32.71
C SER A 216 -38.93 -30.09 -32.16
N ALA A 217 -38.62 -30.64 -30.98
CA ALA A 217 -37.28 -30.60 -30.39
C ALA A 217 -36.24 -31.44 -31.17
N ILE A 218 -36.66 -32.51 -31.87
CA ILE A 218 -35.76 -33.37 -32.66
C ILE A 218 -35.30 -32.69 -33.96
N ILE A 219 -36.13 -31.82 -34.55
CA ILE A 219 -35.79 -31.09 -35.78
C ILE A 219 -34.84 -29.91 -35.49
N VAL A 220 -34.99 -29.25 -34.33
CA VAL A 220 -34.13 -28.13 -33.90
C VAL A 220 -32.74 -28.61 -33.44
N SER A 221 -32.66 -29.81 -32.84
CA SER A 221 -31.40 -30.40 -32.38
C SER A 221 -30.48 -30.84 -33.54
N ALA A 222 -31.03 -31.26 -34.68
CA ALA A 222 -30.22 -31.57 -35.86
C ALA A 222 -29.57 -30.31 -36.47
N GLY A 223 -30.25 -29.15 -36.39
CA GLY A 223 -29.70 -27.86 -36.85
C GLY A 223 -28.67 -27.24 -35.90
N PHE A 224 -28.84 -27.43 -34.59
CA PHE A 224 -27.96 -26.82 -33.58
C PHE A 224 -26.62 -27.55 -33.41
N VAL A 225 -26.59 -28.87 -33.62
CA VAL A 225 -25.36 -29.67 -33.56
C VAL A 225 -24.38 -29.32 -34.69
N ALA A 226 -24.89 -28.88 -35.85
CA ALA A 226 -24.05 -28.45 -36.97
C ALA A 226 -23.40 -27.07 -36.77
N TYR A 227 -23.95 -26.21 -35.91
CA TYR A 227 -23.38 -24.89 -35.59
C TYR A 227 -22.42 -24.93 -34.39
N SER A 228 -22.73 -25.79 -33.40
CA SER A 228 -21.92 -25.94 -32.17
C SER A 228 -20.52 -26.53 -32.40
N THR A 229 -20.32 -27.25 -33.50
CA THR A 229 -19.00 -27.82 -33.87
C THR A 229 -18.06 -26.82 -34.54
N TYR A 230 -18.48 -25.57 -34.72
CA TYR A 230 -17.67 -24.50 -35.31
C TYR A 230 -17.36 -23.40 -34.27
N VAL A 231 -16.54 -23.75 -33.28
CA VAL A 231 -15.73 -22.83 -32.43
C VAL A 231 -16.50 -21.70 -31.72
N VAL A 232 -16.98 -21.93 -30.49
CA VAL A 232 -17.16 -20.83 -29.51
C VAL A 232 -15.82 -20.61 -28.81
N SER A 233 -14.90 -19.91 -29.48
CA SER A 233 -13.70 -19.41 -28.79
C SER A 233 -14.14 -18.39 -27.74
N VAL A 234 -13.57 -18.46 -26.53
CA VAL A 234 -13.88 -17.50 -25.46
C VAL A 234 -13.42 -16.11 -25.90
N VAL A 235 -14.30 -15.11 -25.81
CA VAL A 235 -14.02 -13.74 -26.27
C VAL A 235 -12.80 -13.20 -25.53
N GLY A 236 -11.85 -12.66 -26.29
CA GLY A 236 -10.62 -12.08 -25.75
C GLY A 236 -9.46 -13.07 -25.60
N SER A 237 -9.65 -14.36 -25.88
CA SER A 237 -8.55 -15.35 -25.82
C SER A 237 -7.36 -14.99 -26.70
N GLN A 238 -7.59 -14.32 -27.83
CA GLN A 238 -6.54 -13.85 -28.74
C GLN A 238 -5.65 -12.73 -28.18
N TYR A 239 -6.13 -12.01 -27.16
CA TYR A 239 -5.39 -10.92 -26.52
C TYR A 239 -4.49 -11.40 -25.38
N LYS A 240 -4.54 -12.70 -25.06
CA LYS A 240 -3.70 -13.32 -24.05
C LYS A 240 -2.23 -13.15 -24.43
N VAL A 241 -1.47 -12.55 -23.53
CA VAL A 241 -0.03 -12.39 -23.66
C VAL A 241 0.66 -13.50 -22.87
N VAL A 242 1.53 -14.26 -23.53
CA VAL A 242 2.21 -15.42 -22.94
C VAL A 242 3.70 -15.10 -22.74
N ASN A 243 4.30 -15.63 -21.68
CA ASN A 243 5.74 -15.50 -21.36
C ASN A 243 6.19 -14.06 -21.08
N ILE A 244 5.36 -13.27 -20.39
CA ILE A 244 5.79 -11.95 -19.89
C ILE A 244 6.90 -12.09 -18.84
N GLY A 245 6.82 -13.13 -18.00
CA GLY A 245 7.67 -13.28 -16.82
C GLY A 245 7.31 -12.25 -15.75
N ASN A 246 8.05 -12.24 -14.64
CA ASN A 246 7.82 -11.29 -13.56
C ASN A 246 8.53 -9.98 -13.89
N MET A 247 7.76 -8.92 -14.09
CA MET A 247 8.30 -7.57 -14.28
C MET A 247 8.09 -6.76 -13.01
N GLN A 248 9.19 -6.25 -12.45
CA GLN A 248 9.16 -5.39 -11.28
C GLN A 248 9.21 -3.93 -11.71
N SER A 249 8.31 -3.13 -11.14
CA SER A 249 8.27 -1.68 -11.27
C SER A 249 8.70 -1.03 -9.96
N GLY A 250 9.22 0.18 -10.05
CA GLY A 250 9.37 1.08 -8.91
C GLY A 250 8.83 2.46 -9.27
N TYR A 251 8.25 3.16 -8.31
CA TYR A 251 7.90 4.56 -8.52
C TYR A 251 8.19 5.41 -7.29
N VAL A 252 8.41 6.70 -7.50
CA VAL A 252 8.55 7.67 -6.42
C VAL A 252 7.88 8.98 -6.81
N ILE A 253 7.35 9.66 -5.80
CA ILE A 253 6.87 11.03 -5.92
C ILE A 253 7.73 11.89 -5.00
N GLN A 254 8.29 12.97 -5.55
CA GLN A 254 9.12 13.92 -4.82
C GLN A 254 8.51 15.32 -4.87
N ASN A 255 8.58 16.05 -3.76
CA ASN A 255 8.29 17.48 -3.77
C ASN A 255 9.45 18.28 -4.39
N LEU A 256 9.27 19.61 -4.51
CA LEU A 256 10.30 20.50 -5.05
C LEU A 256 11.59 20.57 -4.22
N ARG A 257 11.59 20.11 -2.96
CA ARG A 257 12.79 19.99 -2.11
C ARG A 257 13.53 18.66 -2.33
N GLY A 258 12.91 17.71 -3.01
CA GLY A 258 13.43 16.36 -3.22
C GLY A 258 13.03 15.36 -2.12
N ASP A 259 12.18 15.76 -1.19
CA ASP A 259 11.63 14.84 -0.18
C ASP A 259 10.64 13.89 -0.87
N THR A 260 10.73 12.59 -0.56
CA THR A 260 9.72 11.62 -0.99
C THR A 260 8.42 11.87 -0.23
N ILE A 261 7.31 11.92 -0.95
CA ILE A 261 5.97 12.10 -0.39
C ILE A 261 5.09 10.90 -0.77
N ASP A 262 4.29 10.45 0.18
CA ASP A 262 3.33 9.36 -0.01
C ASP A 262 1.91 9.94 0.01
N THR A 263 1.47 10.42 -1.15
CA THR A 263 0.16 11.06 -1.31
C THR A 263 -0.36 10.91 -2.73
N TRP A 264 -1.67 11.05 -2.89
CA TRP A 264 -2.38 10.98 -4.17
C TRP A 264 -2.28 12.33 -4.88
N LEU A 265 -1.81 12.30 -6.13
CA LEU A 265 -1.58 13.51 -6.91
C LEU A 265 -2.11 13.32 -8.31
N SER A 266 -2.78 14.35 -8.80
CA SER A 266 -3.30 14.41 -10.15
C SER A 266 -2.62 15.53 -10.92
N TRP A 267 -2.75 15.51 -12.24
CA TRP A 267 -2.40 16.66 -13.06
C TRP A 267 -3.47 17.74 -12.88
N ARG A 268 -3.07 18.99 -12.62
CA ARG A 268 -3.99 20.15 -12.56
C ARG A 268 -3.93 20.92 -13.87
N LEU A 269 -4.74 20.48 -14.83
CA LEU A 269 -4.79 21.05 -16.16
C LEU A 269 -6.13 21.75 -16.41
N VAL A 270 -6.11 22.74 -17.30
CA VAL A 270 -7.33 23.41 -17.76
C VAL A 270 -8.08 22.50 -18.73
N ASP A 271 -9.41 22.54 -18.69
CA ASP A 271 -10.26 21.76 -19.59
C ASP A 271 -9.82 21.85 -21.05
N GLY A 272 -9.69 20.68 -21.69
CA GLY A 272 -9.31 20.56 -23.10
C GLY A 272 -7.82 20.74 -23.39
N SER A 273 -6.98 20.96 -22.36
CA SER A 273 -5.52 20.96 -22.49
C SER A 273 -5.00 19.63 -23.02
N THR A 274 -3.84 19.68 -23.67
CA THR A 274 -3.15 18.50 -24.18
C THR A 274 -1.89 18.28 -23.36
N LEU A 275 -1.70 17.06 -22.84
CA LEU A 275 -0.51 16.67 -22.11
C LEU A 275 0.59 16.27 -23.11
N ASN A 276 1.74 16.94 -23.06
CA ASN A 276 2.86 16.63 -23.94
C ASN A 276 3.71 15.54 -23.30
N VAL A 277 3.86 14.45 -24.03
CA VAL A 277 4.71 13.32 -23.67
C VAL A 277 5.88 13.29 -24.63
N ASN A 278 7.09 13.23 -24.12
CA ASN A 278 8.30 13.27 -24.93
C ASN A 278 9.10 11.99 -24.80
N LEU A 279 9.30 11.31 -25.92
CA LEU A 279 10.20 10.17 -26.02
C LEU A 279 11.62 10.67 -26.32
N ILE A 280 12.47 10.59 -25.31
CA ILE A 280 13.85 11.05 -25.41
C ILE A 280 14.63 10.09 -26.32
N ASP A 281 15.29 10.66 -27.32
CA ASP A 281 16.06 9.93 -28.33
C ASP A 281 15.22 8.86 -29.09
N GLY A 282 13.92 9.08 -29.28
CA GLY A 282 13.01 8.13 -29.96
C GLY A 282 13.51 7.63 -31.32
N GLN A 283 14.20 8.49 -32.06
CA GLN A 283 14.85 8.16 -33.34
C GLN A 283 15.87 7.01 -33.27
N LYS A 284 16.46 6.74 -32.10
CA LYS A 284 17.37 5.59 -31.89
C LYS A 284 16.62 4.25 -31.79
N TYR A 285 15.32 4.29 -31.53
CA TYR A 285 14.48 3.12 -31.25
C TYR A 285 13.15 3.19 -32.02
N PRO A 286 13.17 3.20 -33.37
CA PRO A 286 11.97 3.41 -34.18
C PRO A 286 10.84 2.40 -33.88
N ASP A 287 11.18 1.12 -33.68
CA ASP A 287 10.19 0.10 -33.32
C ASP A 287 9.55 0.34 -31.96
N LYS A 288 10.31 0.89 -31.00
CA LYS A 288 9.81 1.24 -29.67
C LYS A 288 9.01 2.54 -29.69
N ALA A 289 9.38 3.49 -30.54
CA ALA A 289 8.63 4.74 -30.72
C ALA A 289 7.20 4.48 -31.19
N GLU A 290 7.01 3.51 -32.10
CA GLU A 290 5.67 3.14 -32.55
C GLU A 290 4.84 2.43 -31.46
N ILE A 291 5.51 1.63 -30.62
CA ILE A 291 4.86 1.05 -29.44
C ILE A 291 4.44 2.15 -28.45
N VAL A 292 5.31 3.13 -28.18
CA VAL A 292 4.98 4.28 -27.31
C VAL A 292 3.78 5.03 -27.86
N ARG A 293 3.75 5.30 -29.17
CA ARG A 293 2.61 5.91 -29.85
C ARG A 293 1.33 5.12 -29.63
N THR A 294 1.38 3.80 -29.79
CA THR A 294 0.21 2.92 -29.62
C THR A 294 -0.29 2.93 -28.18
N VAL A 295 0.59 2.69 -27.21
CA VAL A 295 0.26 2.63 -25.78
C VAL A 295 -0.25 3.98 -25.25
N LEU A 296 0.23 5.10 -25.79
CA LEU A 296 -0.20 6.41 -25.37
C LEU A 296 -1.49 6.87 -26.07
N LEU A 297 -1.52 6.80 -27.40
CA LEU A 297 -2.53 7.47 -28.23
C LEU A 297 -3.67 6.58 -28.72
N SER A 298 -3.58 5.26 -28.57
CA SER A 298 -4.66 4.39 -29.03
C SER A 298 -5.95 4.63 -28.23
N GLU A 299 -7.06 4.79 -28.95
CA GLU A 299 -8.41 4.83 -28.41
C GLU A 299 -9.12 3.47 -28.50
N GLU A 300 -8.41 2.42 -28.94
CA GLU A 300 -8.96 1.08 -29.11
C GLU A 300 -9.30 0.44 -27.75
N SER A 301 -10.54 -0.04 -27.65
CA SER A 301 -11.04 -0.89 -26.57
C SER A 301 -11.18 -2.34 -27.04
N ILE A 302 -10.93 -3.29 -26.14
CA ILE A 302 -11.07 -4.71 -26.36
C ILE A 302 -11.99 -5.33 -25.30
N GLU A 303 -12.69 -6.40 -25.67
CA GLU A 303 -13.53 -7.17 -24.76
C GLU A 303 -12.82 -8.46 -24.35
N ILE A 304 -12.76 -8.71 -23.04
CA ILE A 304 -12.16 -9.93 -22.48
C ILE A 304 -13.19 -10.60 -21.58
N ASP A 305 -13.43 -11.89 -21.81
CA ASP A 305 -14.31 -12.70 -20.96
C ASP A 305 -13.73 -12.84 -19.56
N ASP A 306 -14.53 -12.54 -18.55
CA ASP A 306 -14.14 -12.51 -17.14
C ASP A 306 -13.66 -13.87 -16.63
N SER A 307 -14.12 -14.96 -17.24
CA SER A 307 -13.66 -16.31 -16.88
C SER A 307 -12.18 -16.55 -17.21
N LEU A 308 -11.62 -15.79 -18.16
CA LEU A 308 -10.19 -15.85 -18.51
C LEU A 308 -9.29 -15.24 -17.42
N LEU A 309 -9.86 -14.41 -16.55
CA LEU A 309 -9.19 -13.70 -15.45
C LEU A 309 -9.64 -14.19 -14.07
N HIS A 310 -10.43 -15.27 -14.01
CA HIS A 310 -11.05 -15.78 -12.78
C HIS A 310 -11.94 -14.75 -12.04
N LYS A 311 -12.49 -13.79 -12.79
CA LYS A 311 -13.30 -12.67 -12.26
C LYS A 311 -14.81 -12.86 -12.42
N GLY A 312 -15.27 -13.92 -13.08
CA GLY A 312 -16.69 -14.11 -13.35
C GLY A 312 -17.03 -15.37 -14.14
N PRO A 313 -18.33 -15.64 -14.36
CA PRO A 313 -18.78 -16.77 -15.16
C PRO A 313 -18.49 -16.55 -16.65
N LYS A 314 -18.29 -17.65 -17.38
CA LYS A 314 -18.07 -17.63 -18.84
C LYS A 314 -19.25 -16.97 -19.56
N GLY A 315 -18.95 -16.08 -20.50
CA GLY A 315 -19.94 -15.35 -21.29
C GLY A 315 -20.24 -13.93 -20.79
N VAL A 316 -19.63 -13.52 -19.67
CA VAL A 316 -19.61 -12.12 -19.21
C VAL A 316 -18.27 -11.52 -19.60
N THR A 317 -18.27 -10.37 -20.27
CA THR A 317 -17.06 -9.67 -20.70
C THR A 317 -16.89 -8.35 -19.94
N SER A 318 -15.63 -7.96 -19.75
CA SER A 318 -15.26 -6.62 -19.31
C SER A 318 -14.47 -5.92 -20.43
N THR A 319 -14.65 -4.61 -20.52
CA THR A 319 -13.91 -3.74 -21.45
C THR A 319 -12.53 -3.41 -20.90
N TYR A 320 -11.53 -3.45 -21.77
CA TYR A 320 -10.15 -3.05 -21.50
C TYR A 320 -9.66 -2.12 -22.61
N TYR A 321 -8.60 -1.36 -22.34
CA TYR A 321 -8.06 -0.41 -23.31
C TYR A 321 -6.61 -0.71 -23.66
N VAL A 322 -6.31 -0.57 -24.96
CA VAL A 322 -4.95 -0.76 -25.51
C VAL A 322 -4.03 0.39 -25.15
N GLY A 323 -4.56 1.61 -25.07
CA GLY A 323 -3.81 2.81 -24.75
C GLY A 323 -4.53 3.78 -23.81
N TRP A 324 -3.75 4.68 -23.21
CA TRP A 324 -4.22 5.61 -22.18
C TRP A 324 -5.14 6.70 -22.72
N ALA A 325 -5.00 7.14 -23.97
CA ALA A 325 -5.94 8.07 -24.60
C ALA A 325 -7.38 7.54 -24.57
N GLY A 326 -7.61 6.30 -25.00
CA GLY A 326 -8.93 5.67 -24.94
C GLY A 326 -9.47 5.51 -23.53
N ALA A 327 -8.64 4.99 -22.62
CA ALA A 327 -9.03 4.77 -21.23
C ALA A 327 -9.44 6.08 -20.53
N LEU A 328 -8.66 7.15 -20.70
CA LEU A 328 -8.96 8.43 -20.07
C LEU A 328 -10.07 9.20 -20.79
N ALA A 329 -10.25 9.00 -22.09
CA ALA A 329 -11.41 9.54 -22.79
C ALA A 329 -12.72 8.92 -22.27
N ASP A 330 -12.68 7.63 -21.90
CA ASP A 330 -13.80 6.98 -21.24
C ASP A 330 -14.00 7.47 -19.81
N ALA A 331 -12.92 7.56 -19.02
CA ALA A 331 -12.94 8.14 -17.67
C ALA A 331 -13.57 9.55 -17.66
N ALA A 332 -13.17 10.41 -18.61
CA ALA A 332 -13.62 11.78 -18.77
C ALA A 332 -15.11 11.93 -19.16
N LYS A 333 -15.82 10.85 -19.47
CA LYS A 333 -17.29 10.88 -19.61
C LYS A 333 -17.99 11.08 -18.26
N ASN A 334 -17.31 10.76 -17.16
CA ASN A 334 -17.80 10.96 -15.81
C ASN A 334 -17.41 12.37 -15.33
N PRO A 335 -18.36 13.14 -14.78
CA PRO A 335 -18.03 14.45 -14.21
C PRO A 335 -17.17 14.27 -12.97
N THR A 336 -16.06 14.99 -12.90
CA THR A 336 -15.13 15.03 -11.76
C THR A 336 -14.83 16.46 -11.36
N GLU A 337 -14.38 16.69 -10.12
CA GLU A 337 -13.95 18.03 -9.67
C GLU A 337 -12.83 18.64 -10.52
N MET A 338 -11.97 17.80 -11.11
CA MET A 338 -10.83 18.20 -11.92
C MET A 338 -10.91 17.64 -13.34
N TYR A 339 -10.29 18.33 -14.30
CA TYR A 339 -10.14 17.83 -15.67
C TYR A 339 -9.28 16.56 -15.73
N ILE A 340 -9.84 15.46 -16.26
CA ILE A 340 -9.08 14.25 -16.58
C ILE A 340 -8.36 14.46 -17.93
N PRO A 341 -7.01 14.45 -17.97
CA PRO A 341 -6.27 14.69 -19.21
C PRO A 341 -6.35 13.49 -20.15
N HIS A 342 -7.20 13.60 -21.17
CA HIS A 342 -7.40 12.53 -22.15
C HIS A 342 -6.86 12.87 -23.56
N LYS A 343 -6.25 14.05 -23.73
CA LYS A 343 -5.59 14.47 -24.97
C LYS A 343 -4.09 14.45 -24.77
N PHE A 344 -3.40 13.76 -25.66
CA PHE A 344 -1.95 13.58 -25.61
C PHE A 344 -1.29 14.07 -26.89
N ASN A 345 -0.10 14.63 -26.75
CA ASN A 345 0.79 14.94 -27.87
C ASN A 345 2.12 14.23 -27.64
N LEU A 346 2.48 13.33 -28.56
CA LEU A 346 3.77 12.64 -28.51
C LEU A 346 4.82 13.43 -29.30
N ILE A 347 5.87 13.85 -28.61
CA ILE A 347 7.03 14.54 -29.18
C ILE A 347 8.24 13.62 -29.09
N GLU A 348 9.16 13.73 -30.04
CA GLU A 348 10.47 13.07 -29.98
C GLU A 348 11.56 14.14 -30.02
N SER A 349 12.39 14.18 -28.98
CA SER A 349 13.48 15.14 -28.88
C SER A 349 14.68 14.54 -28.14
N GLN A 350 15.81 15.24 -28.16
CA GLN A 350 17.00 14.84 -27.40
C GLN A 350 17.01 15.44 -25.97
N LYS A 351 16.03 16.28 -25.64
CA LYS A 351 15.95 17.03 -24.38
C LYS A 351 14.73 16.57 -23.58
N GLY A 352 14.62 16.95 -22.32
CA GLY A 352 13.49 16.59 -21.44
C GLY A 352 12.27 17.49 -21.58
N GLU A 353 11.90 17.89 -22.79
CA GLU A 353 10.71 18.72 -23.09
C GLU A 353 9.42 17.99 -22.72
N GLY A 354 8.33 18.70 -22.46
CA GLY A 354 7.03 18.12 -22.10
C GLY A 354 6.82 17.84 -20.61
N GLU A 355 5.55 17.61 -20.26
CA GLU A 355 5.10 17.30 -18.91
C GLU A 355 5.52 15.89 -18.48
N ILE A 356 5.40 14.90 -19.39
CA ILE A 356 5.90 13.54 -19.18
C ILE A 356 7.08 13.29 -20.11
N THR A 357 8.16 12.70 -19.59
CA THR A 357 9.31 12.27 -20.40
C THR A 357 9.50 10.77 -20.27
N ILE A 358 9.80 10.11 -21.39
CA ILE A 358 10.10 8.67 -21.45
C ILE A 358 11.54 8.51 -21.92
N ARG A 359 12.34 7.83 -21.12
CA ARG A 359 13.73 7.48 -21.41
C ARG A 359 13.87 5.98 -21.54
N LEU A 360 14.50 5.54 -22.62
CA LEU A 360 14.87 4.14 -22.82
C LEU A 360 16.36 3.98 -22.52
N THR A 361 16.73 2.92 -21.80
CA THR A 361 18.14 2.59 -21.53
C THR A 361 18.40 1.10 -21.70
N THR A 362 19.62 0.76 -22.12
CA THR A 362 20.11 -0.62 -22.18
C THR A 362 20.77 -1.05 -20.86
N MET A 363 20.88 -0.13 -19.90
CA MET A 363 21.41 -0.40 -18.57
C MET A 363 20.39 -1.17 -17.73
N LYS A 364 20.90 -2.00 -16.82
CA LYS A 364 20.10 -2.66 -15.79
C LYS A 364 19.89 -1.72 -14.61
N SER A 365 18.70 -1.77 -14.01
CA SER A 365 18.43 -1.09 -12.73
C SER A 365 19.24 -1.72 -11.58
N GLY A 366 19.77 -0.90 -10.69
CA GLY A 366 20.46 -1.37 -9.48
C GLY A 366 19.55 -2.19 -8.56
N ASP A 367 18.26 -1.87 -8.56
CA ASP A 367 17.23 -2.49 -7.72
C ASP A 367 16.44 -3.59 -8.45
N GLY A 368 16.81 -3.91 -9.70
CA GLY A 368 16.16 -4.98 -10.48
C GLY A 368 14.89 -4.58 -11.26
N TYR A 369 14.51 -3.30 -11.24
CA TYR A 369 13.35 -2.80 -11.96
C TYR A 369 13.46 -2.91 -13.49
N SER A 370 12.35 -3.26 -14.13
CA SER A 370 12.15 -3.21 -15.59
C SER A 370 11.66 -1.83 -16.06
N GLY A 371 10.93 -1.13 -15.21
CA GLY A 371 10.46 0.23 -15.40
C GLY A 371 10.54 1.02 -14.10
N TYR A 372 10.72 2.34 -14.21
CA TYR A 372 10.72 3.22 -13.06
C TYR A 372 10.10 4.57 -13.40
N THR A 373 9.18 5.02 -12.55
CA THR A 373 8.54 6.33 -12.71
C THR A 373 8.87 7.26 -11.56
N LYS A 374 9.36 8.44 -11.89
CA LYS A 374 9.61 9.52 -10.94
C LYS A 374 8.71 10.70 -11.25
N SER A 375 7.87 11.09 -10.31
CA SER A 375 7.04 12.29 -10.43
C SER A 375 7.55 13.41 -9.51
N ILE A 376 7.60 14.62 -10.02
CA ILE A 376 7.85 15.85 -9.28
C ILE A 376 6.51 16.54 -9.06
N ALA A 377 6.21 16.87 -7.82
CA ALA A 377 4.92 17.40 -7.44
C ALA A 377 5.04 18.64 -6.54
N ASP A 378 3.98 19.44 -6.54
CA ASP A 378 3.72 20.46 -5.54
C ASP A 378 2.77 19.87 -4.49
N ASP A 379 3.31 19.61 -3.30
CA ASP A 379 2.63 19.02 -2.15
C ASP A 379 1.65 19.99 -1.48
N VAL A 380 1.80 21.29 -1.69
CA VAL A 380 0.87 22.31 -1.18
C VAL A 380 -0.38 22.37 -2.04
N GLN A 381 -0.22 22.23 -3.36
CA GLN A 381 -1.33 22.28 -4.33
C GLN A 381 -1.87 20.89 -4.71
N ASN A 382 -1.29 19.82 -4.18
CA ASN A 382 -1.59 18.42 -4.53
C ASN A 382 -1.67 18.21 -6.05
N GLN A 383 -0.58 18.56 -6.75
CA GLN A 383 -0.50 18.45 -8.20
C GLN A 383 0.84 17.89 -8.68
N ILE A 384 0.77 17.10 -9.76
CA ILE A 384 1.95 16.68 -10.51
C ILE A 384 2.41 17.85 -11.41
N LEU A 385 3.71 18.12 -11.39
CA LEU A 385 4.35 19.14 -12.22
C LEU A 385 5.13 18.54 -13.38
N LYS A 386 5.76 17.37 -13.18
CA LYS A 386 6.54 16.65 -14.19
C LYS A 386 6.61 15.17 -13.84
N SER A 387 6.61 14.29 -14.83
CA SER A 387 6.92 12.88 -14.63
C SER A 387 8.00 12.38 -15.59
N GLU A 388 8.86 11.51 -15.08
CA GLU A 388 9.99 10.92 -15.79
C GLU A 388 9.90 9.40 -15.69
N ILE A 389 9.69 8.75 -16.83
CA ILE A 389 9.64 7.31 -16.98
C ILE A 389 10.99 6.84 -17.51
N THR A 390 11.57 5.82 -16.88
CA THR A 390 12.76 5.11 -17.38
C THR A 390 12.44 3.65 -17.59
N ILE A 391 12.60 3.15 -18.82
CA ILE A 391 12.50 1.73 -19.14
C ILE A 391 13.91 1.15 -19.26
N PHE A 392 14.21 0.16 -18.41
CA PHE A 392 15.53 -0.49 -18.34
C PHE A 392 15.63 -1.69 -19.28
N GLU A 393 16.86 -2.01 -19.68
CA GLU A 393 17.18 -3.11 -20.60
C GLU A 393 16.24 -3.17 -21.82
N ALA A 394 15.90 -2.00 -22.38
CA ALA A 394 14.85 -1.85 -23.40
C ALA A 394 15.12 -2.64 -24.69
N ASP A 395 16.39 -2.95 -24.96
CA ASP A 395 16.88 -3.79 -26.05
C ASP A 395 16.65 -5.29 -25.83
N LYS A 396 16.50 -5.73 -24.58
CA LYS A 396 16.24 -7.13 -24.20
C LYS A 396 14.76 -7.43 -24.01
N LEU A 397 13.94 -6.41 -23.78
CA LEU A 397 12.50 -6.57 -23.62
C LEU A 397 11.84 -6.97 -24.94
N SER A 398 11.10 -8.08 -24.92
CA SER A 398 10.19 -8.44 -26.01
C SER A 398 9.15 -7.32 -26.24
N LYS A 399 8.49 -7.34 -27.40
CA LYS A 399 7.41 -6.38 -27.70
C LYS A 399 6.35 -6.35 -26.60
N ALA A 400 5.88 -7.53 -26.18
CA ALA A 400 4.87 -7.69 -25.15
C ALA A 400 5.32 -7.16 -23.77
N GLN A 401 6.55 -7.47 -23.35
CA GLN A 401 7.10 -6.97 -22.09
C GLN A 401 7.22 -5.44 -22.12
N PHE A 402 7.73 -4.89 -23.22
CA PHE A 402 7.88 -3.44 -23.38
C PHE A 402 6.53 -2.72 -23.35
N GLU A 403 5.53 -3.23 -24.07
CA GLU A 403 4.17 -2.68 -24.04
C GLU A 403 3.58 -2.70 -22.62
N THR A 404 3.76 -3.82 -21.92
CA THR A 404 3.20 -4.02 -20.58
C THR A 404 3.83 -3.06 -19.56
N ILE A 405 5.16 -3.04 -19.47
CA ILE A 405 5.84 -2.17 -18.51
C ILE A 405 5.56 -0.70 -18.84
N LEU A 406 5.53 -0.33 -20.13
CA LEU A 406 5.21 1.05 -20.51
C LEU A 406 3.78 1.46 -20.13
N ARG A 407 2.78 0.58 -20.32
CA ARG A 407 1.40 0.84 -19.88
C ARG A 407 1.35 1.10 -18.38
N HIS A 408 2.06 0.28 -17.60
CA HIS A 408 2.15 0.40 -16.14
C HIS A 408 2.83 1.71 -15.71
N GLU A 409 4.03 2.02 -16.23
CA GLU A 409 4.74 3.26 -15.89
C GLU A 409 3.97 4.51 -16.27
N LEU A 410 3.23 4.50 -17.39
CA LEU A 410 2.34 5.59 -17.74
C LEU A 410 1.20 5.76 -16.73
N GLY A 411 0.69 4.67 -16.15
CA GLY A 411 -0.27 4.75 -15.04
C GLY A 411 0.29 5.55 -13.87
N HIS A 412 1.52 5.27 -13.45
CA HIS A 412 2.20 6.05 -12.41
C HIS A 412 2.43 7.51 -12.81
N ALA A 413 2.85 7.76 -14.04
CA ALA A 413 3.07 9.13 -14.53
C ALA A 413 1.77 9.94 -14.63
N LEU A 414 0.62 9.26 -14.77
CA LEU A 414 -0.70 9.87 -14.76
C LEU A 414 -1.30 10.05 -13.35
N GLY A 415 -0.64 9.48 -12.34
CA GLY A 415 -0.98 9.64 -10.92
C GLY A 415 -1.52 8.39 -10.23
N LEU A 416 -1.62 7.25 -10.91
CA LEU A 416 -2.06 6.01 -10.27
C LEU A 416 -0.99 5.43 -9.37
N ALA A 417 -1.40 4.98 -8.18
CA ALA A 417 -0.59 4.14 -7.33
C ALA A 417 -0.72 2.66 -7.72
N HIS A 418 0.02 1.80 -7.01
CA HIS A 418 -0.10 0.37 -7.21
C HIS A 418 -1.50 -0.15 -6.84
N SER A 419 -1.93 -1.17 -7.58
CA SER A 419 -3.09 -1.97 -7.27
C SER A 419 -2.73 -3.08 -6.28
N THR A 420 -3.67 -3.41 -5.39
CA THR A 420 -3.54 -4.58 -4.50
C THR A 420 -3.96 -5.89 -5.17
N ALA A 421 -4.52 -5.83 -6.38
CA ALA A 421 -5.03 -6.99 -7.11
C ALA A 421 -3.95 -7.58 -8.03
N PRO A 422 -3.54 -8.85 -7.84
CA PRO A 422 -2.40 -9.44 -8.56
C PRO A 422 -2.60 -9.57 -10.08
N GLU A 423 -3.85 -9.63 -10.52
CA GLU A 423 -4.22 -9.75 -11.93
C GLU A 423 -4.39 -8.40 -12.64
N ASP A 424 -4.25 -7.27 -11.93
CA ASP A 424 -4.36 -5.93 -12.48
C ASP A 424 -3.02 -5.43 -13.06
N LEU A 425 -3.10 -4.60 -14.11
CA LEU A 425 -1.95 -3.99 -14.75
C LEU A 425 -1.08 -3.19 -13.76
N MET A 426 -1.69 -2.51 -12.79
CA MET A 426 -0.99 -1.64 -11.83
C MET A 426 -0.44 -2.38 -10.59
N HIS A 427 -0.45 -3.71 -10.56
CA HIS A 427 0.17 -4.47 -9.46
C HIS A 427 1.70 -4.27 -9.42
N PRO A 428 2.37 -4.21 -8.23
CA PRO A 428 3.80 -3.91 -8.13
C PRO A 428 4.73 -4.90 -8.86
N THR A 429 4.26 -6.13 -9.03
CA THR A 429 4.91 -7.14 -9.86
C THR A 429 3.89 -7.61 -10.89
N ILE A 430 4.13 -7.31 -12.16
CA ILE A 430 3.15 -7.55 -13.22
C ILE A 430 3.28 -9.01 -13.67
N GLU A 431 2.27 -9.83 -13.35
CA GLU A 431 2.21 -11.26 -13.68
C GLU A 431 0.97 -11.62 -14.52
N THR A 432 0.11 -10.64 -14.81
CA THR A 432 -1.16 -10.86 -15.53
C THR A 432 -0.94 -11.21 -17.01
N ASP A 433 -1.67 -12.21 -17.49
CA ASP A 433 -1.70 -12.61 -18.90
C ASP A 433 -2.48 -11.61 -19.79
N TYR A 434 -3.16 -10.62 -19.19
CA TYR A 434 -3.93 -9.59 -19.90
C TYR A 434 -3.53 -8.18 -19.41
N PRO A 435 -2.33 -7.71 -19.78
CA PRO A 435 -1.76 -6.43 -19.33
C PRO A 435 -2.34 -5.23 -20.07
N TYR A 436 -3.64 -5.01 -19.93
CA TYR A 436 -4.38 -3.90 -20.53
C TYR A 436 -5.02 -3.04 -19.44
N ILE A 437 -5.36 -1.80 -19.77
CA ILE A 437 -5.93 -0.87 -18.81
C ILE A 437 -7.36 -1.30 -18.52
N SER A 438 -7.64 -1.64 -17.25
CA SER A 438 -8.90 -2.23 -16.80
C SER A 438 -9.91 -1.16 -16.39
N GLN A 439 -11.18 -1.55 -16.22
CA GLN A 439 -12.18 -0.67 -15.62
C GLN A 439 -11.78 -0.21 -14.20
N CYS A 440 -11.10 -1.07 -13.43
CA CYS A 440 -10.60 -0.66 -12.11
C CYS A 440 -9.61 0.52 -12.22
N ASN A 441 -8.72 0.51 -13.21
CA ASN A 441 -7.80 1.62 -13.43
C ASN A 441 -8.54 2.91 -13.82
N ILE A 442 -9.62 2.80 -14.60
CA ILE A 442 -10.48 3.93 -14.96
C ILE A 442 -11.19 4.49 -13.74
N ASP A 443 -11.79 3.63 -12.91
CA ASP A 443 -12.49 4.04 -11.68
C ASP A 443 -11.52 4.71 -10.70
N ALA A 444 -10.28 4.21 -10.62
CA ALA A 444 -9.22 4.83 -9.85
C ALA A 444 -8.85 6.23 -10.38
N MET A 445 -8.77 6.40 -11.70
CA MET A 445 -8.56 7.73 -12.31
C MET A 445 -9.74 8.67 -12.03
N ILE A 446 -10.98 8.21 -12.15
CA ILE A 446 -12.16 9.04 -11.84
C ILE A 446 -12.09 9.50 -10.38
N SER A 447 -11.86 8.57 -9.44
CA SER A 447 -11.72 8.87 -8.02
C SER A 447 -10.59 9.87 -7.74
N LEU A 448 -9.42 9.67 -8.36
CA LEU A 448 -8.27 10.56 -8.21
C LEU A 448 -8.60 12.01 -8.64
N TYR A 449 -9.32 12.18 -9.74
CA TYR A 449 -9.68 13.50 -10.28
C TYR A 449 -10.96 14.08 -9.65
N ASP A 450 -11.70 13.30 -8.86
CA ASP A 450 -12.85 13.76 -8.06
C ASP A 450 -12.47 14.08 -6.60
N GLY A 451 -11.18 14.26 -6.30
CA GLY A 451 -10.69 14.62 -4.97
C GLY A 451 -10.49 13.43 -4.03
N GLY A 452 -10.47 12.21 -4.56
CA GLY A 452 -10.18 10.98 -3.85
C GLY A 452 -8.83 11.02 -3.11
N LYS A 453 -8.81 10.40 -1.91
CA LYS A 453 -7.72 10.51 -0.95
C LYS A 453 -7.04 9.18 -0.59
N LYS A 454 -6.84 8.28 -1.56
CA LYS A 454 -6.24 6.97 -1.29
C LYS A 454 -4.93 6.81 -2.07
N SER A 455 -3.90 6.34 -1.38
CA SER A 455 -2.58 6.01 -1.94
C SER A 455 -2.50 4.61 -2.55
N GLU A 456 -3.61 3.85 -2.58
CA GLU A 456 -3.70 2.51 -3.16
C GLU A 456 -4.97 2.37 -4.00
N VAL A 457 -4.84 1.64 -5.10
CA VAL A 457 -5.97 1.27 -5.95
C VAL A 457 -6.53 -0.06 -5.47
N VAL A 458 -7.72 -0.03 -4.87
CA VAL A 458 -8.44 -1.24 -4.45
C VAL A 458 -9.38 -1.65 -5.58
N CYS A 459 -9.03 -2.71 -6.29
CA CYS A 459 -9.90 -3.32 -7.30
C CYS A 459 -10.80 -4.37 -6.63
N GLU A 460 -12.07 -4.03 -6.38
CA GLU A 460 -13.10 -4.99 -5.99
C GLU A 460 -13.96 -5.33 -7.22
N LYS A 461 -14.43 -6.57 -7.30
CA LYS A 461 -15.50 -6.96 -8.22
C LYS A 461 -16.67 -7.52 -7.43
#